data_AF-A0A2V1CY98-F1
#
_entry.id   AF-A0A2V1CY98-F1
#
_cell.length_a   1.000
_cell.length_b   1.000
_cell.length_c   1.000
_cell.angle_alpha   90.00
_cell.angle_beta   90.00
_cell.angle_gamma   90.00
#
_symmetry.space_group_name_H-M   'P 1'
#
loop_
_entity.id
_entity.type
_entity.pdbx_description
1 polymer ?
#
loop_
_entity_poly.entity_id
_entity_poly.type
_entity_poly.pdbx_seq_one_letter_code
_entity_poly.pdbx_strand_id
1 'polypeptide(L)'
;MDLFSFYPRFGVLICKPCGFAVAPSHLSNHIARRHGNDACRAAGLDPTHCKPRKLASTLATALQEQYAILNPRHTRIPVPLPTDPPLPELKLYRGYRCSRCDLVVTRRDGGRLRLQKHFNTHRLLPRKKGRPGKAATMPEDEGPMFQEVFCQRFFVSCEQSSFFEVHVPSQAKEKVKFDPAKPSRNVELLKALVDEQLDLNNLEHEIKGKMYSNHTAETEVSPWLEMTRWPRYFDGLNMEEVAPLAYTPNPITESPLVILSESLDRIIEQAHQSIREDKISLQKETFRAYKTLWKRLLAFVYRTSQPSHRAATLRHKFTNAQLFHLGRTMSLSEEILSLRNTRSSPPSAHNSLSDRGLPSWPSQSHPYSTYPQPVYPAQREAAHRAQETRVSAVVLLPQLLQPLSSSL
;
A
#
# COMPACT_ATOMS: atom_id res chain seq x y z
N MET A 1 9.79 0.85 -2.07
CA MET A 1 9.84 0.49 -3.50
C MET A 1 8.98 -0.74 -3.71
N ASP A 2 7.99 -0.63 -4.58
CA ASP A 2 6.99 -1.69 -4.81
C ASP A 2 7.12 -2.22 -6.25
N LEU A 3 8.31 -2.72 -6.59
CA LEU A 3 8.65 -3.23 -7.94
C LEU A 3 8.06 -4.60 -8.24
N PHE A 4 7.74 -5.37 -7.19
CA PHE A 4 7.32 -6.75 -7.28
C PHE A 4 6.03 -6.99 -6.51
N SER A 5 5.07 -7.68 -7.14
CA SER A 5 3.89 -8.23 -6.46
C SER A 5 4.12 -9.72 -6.22
N PHE A 6 4.01 -10.17 -4.97
CA PHE A 6 4.01 -11.59 -4.64
C PHE A 6 2.59 -12.14 -4.66
N TYR A 7 2.39 -13.27 -5.35
CA TYR A 7 1.11 -13.96 -5.43
C TYR A 7 1.19 -15.31 -4.68
N PRO A 8 0.75 -15.37 -3.40
CA PRO A 8 0.92 -16.56 -2.56
C PRO A 8 0.28 -17.82 -3.14
N ARG A 9 -0.92 -17.70 -3.77
CA ARG A 9 -1.66 -18.82 -4.37
C ARG A 9 -0.86 -19.58 -5.42
N PHE A 10 0.02 -18.88 -6.13
CA PHE A 10 0.84 -19.46 -7.21
C PHE A 10 2.32 -19.55 -6.82
N GLY A 11 2.73 -18.95 -5.70
CA GLY A 11 4.12 -18.87 -5.26
C GLY A 11 5.02 -18.12 -6.24
N VAL A 12 4.49 -17.15 -6.99
CA VAL A 12 5.23 -16.42 -8.02
C VAL A 12 5.44 -14.97 -7.64
N LEU A 13 6.60 -14.42 -8.03
CA LEU A 13 6.93 -13.01 -7.86
C LEU A 13 6.87 -12.32 -9.22
N ILE A 14 5.97 -11.35 -9.38
CA ILE A 14 5.69 -10.66 -10.63
C ILE A 14 6.33 -9.28 -10.62
N CYS A 15 7.16 -9.00 -11.62
CA CYS A 15 7.74 -7.67 -11.81
C CYS A 15 6.72 -6.75 -12.49
N LYS A 16 6.23 -5.72 -11.78
CA LYS A 16 5.22 -4.77 -12.28
C LYS A 16 5.61 -4.08 -13.60
N PRO A 17 6.79 -3.45 -13.73
CA PRO A 17 7.18 -2.76 -14.97
C PRO A 17 7.45 -3.72 -16.13
N CYS A 18 7.96 -4.93 -15.86
CA CYS A 18 8.31 -5.88 -16.91
C CYS A 18 7.09 -6.70 -17.40
N GLY A 19 6.12 -6.93 -16.52
CA GLY A 19 4.86 -7.59 -16.81
C GLY A 19 4.95 -9.13 -16.92
N PHE A 20 5.88 -9.73 -16.17
CA PHE A 20 6.08 -11.18 -16.09
C PHE A 20 6.67 -11.60 -14.74
N ALA A 21 6.46 -12.87 -14.39
CA ALA A 21 7.03 -13.50 -13.22
C ALA A 21 8.53 -13.78 -13.41
N VAL A 22 9.29 -13.64 -12.33
CA VAL A 22 10.74 -13.84 -12.33
C VAL A 22 11.07 -15.03 -11.43
N ALA A 23 11.70 -16.05 -12.01
CA ALA A 23 12.13 -17.23 -11.25
C ALA A 23 13.25 -16.86 -10.25
N PRO A 24 13.35 -17.55 -9.09
CA PRO A 24 14.37 -17.26 -8.07
C PRO A 24 15.80 -17.23 -8.63
N SER A 25 16.15 -18.18 -9.49
CA SER A 25 17.46 -18.29 -10.14
C SER A 25 17.80 -17.10 -11.05
N HIS A 26 16.80 -16.40 -11.57
CA HIS A 26 16.98 -15.28 -12.49
C HIS A 26 16.72 -13.91 -11.83
N LEU A 27 16.32 -13.90 -10.56
CA LEU A 27 15.88 -12.68 -9.87
C LEU A 27 16.98 -11.63 -9.76
N SER A 28 18.17 -12.01 -9.28
CA SER A 28 19.32 -11.09 -9.19
C SER A 28 19.70 -10.52 -10.57
N ASN A 29 19.81 -11.37 -11.59
CA ASN A 29 20.16 -10.92 -12.93
C ASN A 29 19.09 -10.02 -13.56
N HIS A 30 17.81 -10.33 -13.31
CA HIS A 30 16.69 -9.51 -13.75
C HIS A 30 16.74 -8.11 -13.14
N ILE A 31 16.88 -8.02 -11.81
CA ILE A 31 16.99 -6.73 -11.10
C ILE A 31 18.19 -5.96 -11.63
N ALA A 32 19.37 -6.59 -11.73
CA ALA A 32 20.59 -5.92 -12.19
C ALA A 32 20.46 -5.34 -13.61
N ARG A 33 19.81 -6.07 -14.53
CA ARG A 33 19.70 -5.68 -15.94
C ARG A 33 18.55 -4.74 -16.25
N ARG A 34 17.41 -4.88 -15.56
CA ARG A 34 16.17 -4.16 -15.88
C ARG A 34 15.82 -3.07 -14.87
N HIS A 35 16.31 -3.22 -13.63
CA HIS A 35 15.99 -2.37 -12.48
C HIS A 35 17.24 -1.98 -11.69
N GLY A 36 18.42 -1.95 -12.33
CA GLY A 36 19.68 -1.66 -11.66
C GLY A 36 19.67 -0.28 -11.00
N ASN A 37 19.20 0.74 -11.74
CA ASN A 37 19.09 2.11 -11.23
C ASN A 37 18.03 2.23 -10.12
N ASP A 38 16.93 1.49 -10.23
CA ASP A 38 15.87 1.46 -9.22
C ASP A 38 16.40 0.84 -7.91
N ALA A 39 17.20 -0.22 -8.01
CA ALA A 39 17.86 -0.85 -6.87
C ALA A 39 18.88 0.10 -6.21
N CYS A 40 19.65 0.86 -6.99
CA CYS A 40 20.57 1.89 -6.46
C CYS A 40 19.82 2.99 -5.71
N ARG A 41 18.75 3.52 -6.31
CA ARG A 41 17.90 4.56 -5.70
C ARG A 41 17.23 4.06 -4.42
N ALA A 42 16.80 2.80 -4.39
CA ALA A 42 16.22 2.17 -3.20
C ALA A 42 17.21 2.12 -2.02
N ALA A 43 18.50 1.95 -2.32
CA ALA A 43 19.58 1.96 -1.33
C ALA A 43 20.09 3.37 -0.98
N GLY A 44 19.45 4.43 -1.49
CA GLY A 44 19.89 5.82 -1.30
C GLY A 44 21.19 6.18 -2.04
N LEU A 45 21.60 5.38 -3.03
CA LEU A 45 22.84 5.55 -3.77
C LEU A 45 22.59 6.13 -5.16
N ASP A 46 23.51 6.98 -5.62
CA ASP A 46 23.49 7.48 -6.99
C ASP A 46 23.72 6.32 -7.98
N PRO A 47 22.83 6.11 -8.97
CA PRO A 47 22.97 5.07 -9.99
C PRO A 47 24.28 5.14 -10.79
N THR A 48 24.88 6.33 -10.92
CA THR A 48 26.09 6.57 -11.72
C THR A 48 27.36 5.97 -11.11
N HIS A 49 27.41 5.85 -9.78
CA HIS A 49 28.59 5.39 -9.03
C HIS A 49 28.39 4.05 -8.33
N CYS A 50 27.20 3.46 -8.43
CA CYS A 50 26.87 2.23 -7.74
C CYS A 50 27.14 0.99 -8.60
N LYS A 51 27.47 -0.14 -7.96
CA LYS A 51 27.56 -1.46 -8.60
C LYS A 51 26.19 -2.16 -8.50
N PRO A 52 25.30 -2.06 -9.50
CA PRO A 52 23.92 -2.54 -9.41
C PRO A 52 23.83 -4.04 -9.17
N ARG A 53 24.83 -4.84 -9.59
CA ARG A 53 24.85 -6.29 -9.36
C ARG A 53 24.85 -6.68 -7.88
N LYS A 54 25.61 -5.99 -7.03
CA LYS A 54 25.72 -6.36 -5.61
C LYS A 54 24.40 -6.07 -4.89
N LEU A 55 23.84 -4.89 -5.12
CA LEU A 55 22.53 -4.51 -4.59
C LEU A 55 21.41 -5.41 -5.11
N ALA A 56 21.43 -5.75 -6.40
CA ALA A 56 20.45 -6.65 -7.00
C ALA A 56 20.48 -8.04 -6.36
N SER A 57 21.67 -8.57 -6.05
CA SER A 57 21.80 -9.83 -5.33
C SER A 57 21.28 -9.72 -3.90
N THR A 58 21.63 -8.69 -3.15
CA THR A 58 21.12 -8.48 -1.79
C THR A 58 19.59 -8.36 -1.78
N LEU A 59 19.01 -7.60 -2.70
CA LEU A 59 17.56 -7.48 -2.84
C LEU A 59 16.92 -8.82 -3.24
N ALA A 60 17.53 -9.57 -4.16
CA ALA A 60 17.02 -10.88 -4.56
C ALA A 60 17.02 -11.87 -3.39
N THR A 61 18.07 -11.89 -2.57
CA THR A 61 18.15 -12.73 -1.37
C THR A 61 17.06 -12.33 -0.37
N ALA A 62 16.92 -11.04 -0.06
CA ALA A 62 15.88 -10.56 0.85
C ALA A 62 14.46 -10.92 0.38
N LEU A 63 14.19 -10.84 -0.94
CA LEU A 63 12.89 -11.23 -1.50
C LEU A 63 12.64 -12.74 -1.43
N GLN A 64 13.68 -13.56 -1.57
CA GLN A 64 13.59 -15.02 -1.43
C GLN A 64 13.41 -15.46 0.02
N GLU A 65 14.00 -14.73 0.98
CA GLU A 65 13.80 -14.97 2.40
C GLU A 65 12.41 -14.51 2.87
N GLN A 66 11.93 -13.38 2.34
CA GLN A 66 10.63 -12.83 2.70
C GLN A 66 9.45 -13.64 2.11
N TYR A 67 9.60 -14.16 0.90
CA TYR A 67 8.52 -14.81 0.17
C TYR A 67 8.90 -16.24 -0.21
N ALA A 68 7.97 -17.18 0.00
CA ALA A 68 8.10 -18.56 -0.45
C ALA A 68 7.91 -18.66 -1.99
N ILE A 69 8.89 -18.19 -2.75
CA ILE A 69 8.86 -18.18 -4.21
C ILE A 69 9.19 -19.58 -4.74
N LEU A 70 8.29 -20.17 -5.52
CA LEU A 70 8.47 -21.47 -6.14
C LEU A 70 9.44 -21.37 -7.33
N ASN A 71 10.29 -22.39 -7.48
CA ASN A 71 11.21 -22.50 -8.60
C ASN A 71 10.59 -23.36 -9.72
N PRO A 72 10.34 -22.80 -10.93
CA PRO A 72 9.74 -23.54 -12.04
C PRO A 72 10.56 -24.76 -12.52
N ARG A 73 11.84 -24.84 -12.15
CA ARG A 73 12.68 -26.00 -12.48
C ARG A 73 12.42 -27.22 -11.61
N HIS A 74 12.05 -26.99 -10.36
CA HIS A 74 11.97 -28.06 -9.34
C HIS A 74 10.52 -28.35 -8.94
N THR A 75 9.61 -27.39 -9.11
CA THR A 75 8.23 -27.50 -8.66
C THR A 75 7.27 -27.09 -9.76
N ARG A 76 6.18 -27.85 -9.92
CA ARG A 76 5.09 -27.48 -10.83
C ARG A 76 4.36 -26.27 -10.25
N ILE A 77 4.29 -25.19 -11.00
CA ILE A 77 3.67 -23.94 -10.55
C ILE A 77 2.17 -24.03 -10.85
N PRO A 78 1.29 -23.83 -9.85
CA PRO A 78 -0.14 -23.76 -10.09
C PRO A 78 -0.47 -22.63 -11.05
N VAL A 79 -1.35 -22.90 -12.02
CA VAL A 79 -1.86 -21.88 -12.95
C VAL A 79 -3.28 -21.47 -12.57
N PRO A 80 -3.69 -20.23 -12.85
CA PRO A 80 -5.07 -19.81 -12.71
C PRO A 80 -6.03 -20.73 -13.48
N LEU A 81 -7.22 -20.91 -12.94
CA LEU A 81 -8.31 -21.61 -13.61
C LEU A 81 -8.86 -20.74 -14.75
N PRO A 82 -9.45 -21.34 -15.79
CA PRO A 82 -10.07 -20.59 -16.89
C PRO A 82 -11.19 -19.62 -16.45
N THR A 83 -11.75 -19.81 -15.25
CA THR A 83 -12.76 -18.95 -14.63
C THR A 83 -12.15 -17.78 -13.85
N ASP A 84 -10.87 -17.85 -13.50
CA ASP A 84 -10.20 -16.80 -12.73
C ASP A 84 -10.02 -15.53 -13.60
N PRO A 85 -10.17 -14.33 -13.02
CA PRO A 85 -9.87 -13.08 -13.71
C PRO A 85 -8.37 -12.95 -14.03
N PRO A 86 -7.99 -12.11 -15.01
CA PRO A 86 -6.59 -11.90 -15.35
C PRO A 86 -5.82 -11.24 -14.21
N LEU A 87 -4.56 -11.63 -14.06
CA LEU A 87 -3.64 -11.01 -13.10
C LEU A 87 -3.21 -9.63 -13.61
N PRO A 88 -3.46 -8.53 -12.86
CA PRO A 88 -3.26 -7.15 -13.33
C PRO A 88 -1.83 -6.83 -13.79
N GLU A 89 -0.82 -7.37 -13.13
CA GLU A 89 0.59 -7.10 -13.43
C GLU A 89 1.10 -7.94 -14.60
N LEU A 90 0.37 -8.96 -15.06
CA LEU A 90 0.79 -9.77 -16.20
C LEU A 90 0.24 -9.23 -17.51
N LYS A 91 1.05 -9.38 -18.55
CA LYS A 91 0.61 -9.05 -19.91
C LYS A 91 -0.52 -9.97 -20.35
N LEU A 92 -1.62 -9.36 -20.79
CA LEU A 92 -2.75 -10.05 -21.40
C LEU A 92 -2.52 -10.26 -22.90
N TYR A 93 -2.84 -11.45 -23.40
CA TYR A 93 -2.72 -11.82 -24.80
C TYR A 93 -4.03 -12.40 -25.32
N ARG A 94 -4.22 -12.31 -26.64
CA ARG A 94 -5.22 -13.12 -27.35
C ARG A 94 -4.58 -14.42 -27.80
N GLY A 95 -5.31 -15.51 -27.63
CA GLY A 95 -4.84 -16.85 -27.93
C GLY A 95 -5.94 -17.77 -28.43
N TYR A 96 -5.52 -19.02 -28.65
CA TYR A 96 -6.37 -20.12 -29.01
C TYR A 96 -6.17 -21.23 -27.99
N ARG A 97 -7.27 -21.75 -27.46
CA ARG A 97 -7.29 -22.95 -26.61
C ARG A 97 -7.69 -24.16 -27.45
N CYS A 98 -6.97 -25.27 -27.27
CA CYS A 98 -7.38 -26.54 -27.86
C CYS A 98 -8.72 -27.00 -27.27
N SER A 99 -9.64 -27.50 -28.09
CA SER A 99 -10.93 -28.02 -27.59
C SER A 99 -10.83 -29.38 -26.89
N ARG A 100 -9.68 -30.06 -26.97
CA ARG A 100 -9.48 -31.44 -26.47
C ARG A 100 -8.46 -31.54 -25.33
N CYS A 101 -7.71 -30.48 -25.05
CA CYS A 101 -6.75 -30.43 -23.95
C CYS A 101 -6.49 -28.99 -23.48
N ASP A 102 -5.68 -28.83 -22.43
CA ASP A 102 -5.38 -27.51 -21.85
C ASP A 102 -4.29 -26.71 -22.57
N LEU A 103 -3.91 -27.10 -23.79
CA LEU A 103 -2.94 -26.34 -24.56
C LEU A 103 -3.53 -25.00 -24.99
N VAL A 104 -2.88 -23.92 -24.54
CA VAL A 104 -3.17 -22.55 -24.98
C VAL A 104 -1.97 -21.99 -25.71
N VAL A 105 -2.22 -21.38 -26.87
CA VAL A 105 -1.18 -20.70 -27.67
C VAL A 105 -1.61 -19.27 -27.97
N THR A 106 -0.66 -18.35 -28.06
CA THR A 106 -0.98 -16.98 -28.47
C THR A 106 -1.32 -16.91 -29.95
N ARG A 107 -2.10 -15.91 -30.35
CA ARG A 107 -2.42 -15.65 -31.76
C ARG A 107 -1.20 -15.20 -32.58
N ARG A 108 -0.15 -14.72 -31.92
CA ARG A 108 1.10 -14.27 -32.55
C ARG A 108 1.91 -15.45 -33.10
N ASP A 109 2.83 -15.15 -34.01
CA ASP A 109 3.88 -16.06 -34.49
C ASP A 109 3.35 -17.42 -34.95
N GLY A 110 2.32 -17.42 -35.82
CA GLY A 110 1.76 -18.64 -36.39
C GLY A 110 1.11 -19.58 -35.36
N GLY A 111 0.64 -19.07 -34.21
CA GLY A 111 0.01 -19.88 -33.17
C GLY A 111 -1.14 -20.75 -33.65
N ARG A 112 -1.98 -20.25 -34.58
CA ARG A 112 -3.05 -21.04 -35.21
C ARG A 112 -2.51 -22.28 -35.92
N LEU A 113 -1.41 -22.16 -36.66
CA LEU A 113 -0.78 -23.29 -37.35
C LEU A 113 -0.15 -24.27 -36.37
N ARG A 114 0.48 -23.77 -35.29
CA ARG A 114 1.01 -24.62 -34.21
C ARG A 114 -0.11 -25.42 -33.55
N LEU A 115 -1.25 -24.78 -33.28
CA LEU A 115 -2.41 -25.45 -32.69
C LEU A 115 -3.03 -26.46 -33.67
N GLN A 116 -3.09 -26.15 -34.96
CA GLN A 116 -3.56 -27.10 -35.97
C GLN A 116 -2.67 -28.34 -36.08
N LYS A 117 -1.35 -28.16 -36.03
CA LYS A 117 -0.40 -29.28 -35.97
C LYS A 117 -0.56 -30.09 -34.69
N HIS A 118 -0.73 -29.42 -33.56
CA HIS A 118 -1.01 -30.09 -32.29
C HIS A 118 -2.33 -30.86 -32.35
N PHE A 119 -3.40 -30.29 -32.90
CA PHE A 119 -4.70 -30.95 -32.94
C PHE A 119 -4.68 -32.26 -33.73
N ASN A 120 -3.74 -32.44 -34.67
CA ASN A 120 -3.56 -33.72 -35.33
C ASN A 120 -3.20 -34.87 -34.36
N THR A 121 -2.72 -34.59 -33.14
CA THR A 121 -2.50 -35.61 -32.10
C THR A 121 -3.80 -36.05 -31.43
N HIS A 122 -4.88 -35.26 -31.55
CA HIS A 122 -6.20 -35.57 -30.99
C HIS A 122 -7.13 -36.23 -32.00
N ARG A 123 -6.75 -36.26 -33.29
CA ARG A 123 -7.56 -36.89 -34.33
C ARG A 123 -7.56 -38.40 -34.17
N LEU A 124 -8.72 -39.03 -34.38
CA LEU A 124 -8.83 -40.49 -34.46
C LEU A 124 -7.90 -41.08 -35.52
N LEU A 125 -7.72 -40.36 -36.64
CA LEU A 125 -6.76 -40.70 -37.69
C LEU A 125 -5.85 -39.50 -37.98
N PRO A 126 -4.60 -39.51 -37.47
CA PRO A 126 -3.64 -38.44 -37.72
C PRO A 126 -3.38 -38.24 -39.22
N ARG A 127 -3.56 -37.01 -39.70
CA ARG A 127 -3.30 -36.66 -41.10
C ARG A 127 -1.79 -36.65 -41.37
N LYS A 128 -1.31 -37.58 -42.21
CA LYS A 128 0.08 -37.59 -42.70
C LYS A 128 0.29 -36.51 -43.75
N LYS A 129 1.52 -36.02 -43.84
CA LYS A 129 1.94 -35.04 -44.86
C LYS A 129 2.07 -35.77 -46.21
N GLY A 130 1.20 -35.47 -47.19
CA GLY A 130 1.22 -36.11 -48.51
C GLY A 130 -0.13 -36.08 -49.23
N ARG A 131 -0.18 -36.56 -50.49
CA ARG A 131 -1.40 -36.65 -51.31
C ARG A 131 -2.38 -37.61 -50.64
N PRO A 132 -3.64 -37.20 -50.37
CA PRO A 132 -4.63 -38.11 -49.81
C PRO A 132 -4.90 -39.24 -50.81
N GLY A 133 -4.80 -40.48 -50.35
CA GLY A 133 -5.31 -41.65 -51.09
C GLY A 133 -6.83 -41.53 -51.26
N LYS A 134 -7.38 -42.18 -52.30
CA LYS A 134 -8.81 -42.15 -52.65
C LYS A 134 -9.69 -42.29 -51.40
N ALA A 135 -10.63 -41.35 -51.27
CA ALA A 135 -11.41 -41.10 -50.08
C ALA A 135 -12.17 -42.34 -49.58
N ALA A 136 -11.74 -42.87 -48.43
CA ALA A 136 -12.67 -43.48 -47.50
C ALA A 136 -13.40 -42.35 -46.78
N THR A 137 -14.73 -42.44 -46.64
CA THR A 137 -15.55 -41.53 -45.83
C THR A 137 -14.95 -41.48 -44.43
N MET A 138 -14.20 -40.41 -44.15
CA MET A 138 -13.53 -40.24 -42.87
C MET A 138 -14.57 -39.83 -41.84
N PRO A 139 -14.58 -40.39 -40.63
CA PRO A 139 -15.38 -39.84 -39.53
C PRO A 139 -14.97 -38.38 -39.32
N GLU A 140 -15.93 -37.48 -39.41
CA GLU A 140 -15.69 -36.05 -39.16
C GLU A 140 -15.45 -35.85 -37.66
N ASP A 141 -14.36 -35.18 -37.30
CA ASP A 141 -14.15 -34.74 -35.92
C ASP A 141 -15.20 -33.67 -35.61
N GLU A 142 -16.25 -34.02 -34.87
CA GLU A 142 -17.30 -33.07 -34.51
C GLU A 142 -16.76 -31.93 -33.63
N GLY A 143 -17.14 -30.69 -33.99
CA GLY A 143 -16.89 -29.48 -33.22
C GLY A 143 -15.67 -28.65 -33.66
N PRO A 144 -15.52 -27.43 -33.10
CA PRO A 144 -14.42 -26.55 -33.43
C PRO A 144 -13.08 -27.10 -32.90
N MET A 145 -12.03 -27.01 -33.74
CA MET A 145 -10.66 -27.43 -33.40
C MET A 145 -10.07 -26.67 -32.21
N PHE A 146 -10.48 -25.41 -32.06
CA PHE A 146 -10.00 -24.50 -31.03
C PHE A 146 -11.02 -23.42 -30.75
N GLN A 147 -10.88 -22.78 -29.59
CA GLN A 147 -11.69 -21.64 -29.15
C GLN A 147 -10.79 -20.40 -29.02
N GLU A 148 -11.31 -19.22 -29.37
CA GLU A 148 -10.60 -17.96 -29.13
C GLU A 148 -10.72 -17.57 -27.65
N VAL A 149 -9.58 -17.38 -26.99
CA VAL A 149 -9.51 -17.10 -25.56
C VAL A 149 -8.58 -15.92 -25.27
N PHE A 150 -8.74 -15.33 -24.09
CA PHE A 150 -7.72 -14.47 -23.51
C PHE A 150 -6.79 -15.33 -22.66
N CYS A 151 -5.49 -15.04 -22.74
CA CYS A 151 -4.49 -15.83 -22.06
C CYS A 151 -3.35 -14.99 -21.49
N GLN A 152 -2.76 -15.46 -20.40
CA GLN A 152 -1.56 -14.90 -19.78
C GLN A 152 -0.50 -15.99 -19.65
N ARG A 153 0.71 -15.58 -19.27
CA ARG A 153 1.78 -16.50 -18.89
C ARG A 153 2.55 -15.90 -17.74
N PHE A 154 3.07 -16.74 -16.86
CA PHE A 154 3.95 -16.29 -15.79
C PHE A 154 5.33 -15.93 -16.35
N PHE A 155 5.99 -16.86 -17.02
CA PHE A 155 7.39 -16.68 -17.41
C PHE A 155 7.55 -16.49 -18.91
N VAL A 156 8.44 -15.58 -19.30
CA VAL A 156 8.77 -15.33 -20.72
C VAL A 156 9.67 -16.44 -21.27
N SER A 157 10.62 -16.89 -20.46
CA SER A 157 11.65 -17.86 -20.83
C SER A 157 12.03 -18.69 -19.60
N CYS A 158 11.49 -19.89 -19.50
CA CYS A 158 11.95 -21.00 -18.65
C CYS A 158 11.05 -22.22 -18.86
N GLU A 159 11.32 -23.28 -18.11
CA GLU A 159 10.44 -24.40 -17.88
C GLU A 159 9.07 -23.89 -17.41
N GLN A 160 7.97 -24.43 -17.92
CA GLN A 160 6.60 -23.98 -17.60
C GLN A 160 6.24 -22.55 -18.04
N SER A 161 6.87 -22.02 -19.11
CA SER A 161 6.48 -20.77 -19.78
C SER A 161 5.21 -20.86 -20.64
N SER A 162 4.34 -21.84 -20.34
CA SER A 162 3.07 -22.05 -21.04
C SER A 162 2.08 -20.93 -20.78
N PHE A 163 1.21 -20.70 -21.77
CA PHE A 163 0.06 -19.82 -21.60
C PHE A 163 -1.05 -20.56 -20.87
N PHE A 164 -1.81 -19.84 -20.07
CA PHE A 164 -3.04 -20.30 -19.44
C PHE A 164 -4.18 -19.36 -19.80
N GLU A 165 -5.39 -19.91 -19.86
CA GLU A 165 -6.61 -19.14 -20.13
C GLU A 165 -7.00 -18.31 -18.91
N VAL A 166 -7.55 -17.13 -19.17
CA VAL A 166 -8.13 -16.25 -18.15
C VAL A 166 -9.50 -15.77 -18.58
N HIS A 167 -10.41 -15.64 -17.62
CA HIS A 167 -11.75 -15.16 -17.89
C HIS A 167 -11.77 -13.64 -18.01
N VAL A 168 -12.28 -13.14 -19.13
CA VAL A 168 -12.58 -11.72 -19.30
C VAL A 168 -14.11 -11.61 -19.46
N PRO A 169 -14.82 -11.00 -18.48
CA PRO A 169 -16.23 -10.66 -18.57
C PRO A 169 -16.61 -9.95 -19.88
N SER A 170 -17.79 -10.26 -20.41
CA SER A 170 -18.26 -9.74 -21.70
C SER A 170 -18.48 -8.21 -21.68
N GLN A 171 -18.89 -7.63 -20.55
CA GLN A 171 -19.13 -6.19 -20.41
C GLN A 171 -17.83 -5.38 -20.54
N ALA A 172 -16.74 -5.87 -19.95
CA ALA A 172 -15.41 -5.28 -20.11
C ALA A 172 -14.87 -5.38 -21.55
N LYS A 173 -15.29 -6.39 -22.33
CA LYS A 173 -14.94 -6.51 -23.76
C LYS A 173 -15.61 -5.45 -24.62
N GLU A 174 -16.87 -5.10 -24.31
CA GLU A 174 -17.65 -4.12 -25.07
C GLU A 174 -17.28 -2.67 -24.76
N LYS A 175 -16.96 -2.35 -23.49
CA LYS A 175 -16.56 -1.01 -23.07
C LYS A 175 -15.30 -0.49 -23.78
N VAL A 176 -14.49 -1.38 -24.37
CA VAL A 176 -13.27 -1.00 -25.12
C VAL A 176 -13.47 -1.19 -26.62
N LYS A 177 -13.91 -0.15 -27.35
CA LYS A 177 -14.01 -0.16 -28.83
C LYS A 177 -12.68 -0.56 -29.50
N PHE A 178 -12.75 -1.43 -30.52
CA PHE A 178 -11.59 -2.14 -31.07
C PHE A 178 -10.80 -1.40 -32.16
N ASP A 179 -9.60 -0.91 -31.82
CA ASP A 179 -8.55 -0.50 -32.76
C ASP A 179 -7.29 -1.40 -32.60
N PRO A 180 -6.81 -2.11 -33.64
CA PRO A 180 -5.70 -3.07 -33.58
C PRO A 180 -4.28 -2.45 -33.50
N ALA A 181 -4.11 -1.13 -33.58
CA ALA A 181 -2.78 -0.51 -33.76
C ALA A 181 -1.98 -0.17 -32.47
N LYS A 182 -2.52 -0.32 -31.25
CA LYS A 182 -1.83 0.16 -30.02
C LYS A 182 -1.73 -0.88 -28.87
N PRO A 183 -0.53 -1.12 -28.32
CA PRO A 183 -0.31 -2.03 -27.17
C PRO A 183 -0.74 -1.46 -25.80
N SER A 184 -1.10 -0.17 -25.72
CA SER A 184 -1.56 0.51 -24.49
C SER A 184 -2.91 -0.01 -23.97
N ARG A 185 -3.60 -0.84 -24.76
CA ARG A 185 -5.00 -1.22 -24.59
C ARG A 185 -5.25 -2.35 -23.58
N ASN A 186 -4.20 -3.13 -23.26
CA ASN A 186 -4.26 -4.11 -22.19
C ASN A 186 -4.48 -3.44 -20.83
N VAL A 187 -3.91 -2.24 -20.63
CA VAL A 187 -4.05 -1.49 -19.38
C VAL A 187 -5.48 -0.97 -19.22
N GLU A 188 -6.10 -0.47 -20.28
CA GLU A 188 -7.49 -0.02 -20.26
C GLU A 188 -8.47 -1.17 -20.00
N LEU A 189 -8.28 -2.32 -20.64
CA LEU A 189 -9.10 -3.51 -20.38
C LEU A 189 -8.93 -4.01 -18.93
N LEU A 190 -7.71 -4.05 -18.42
CA LEU A 190 -7.46 -4.44 -17.03
C LEU A 190 -8.05 -3.42 -16.03
N LYS A 191 -7.98 -2.11 -16.32
CA LYS A 191 -8.65 -1.08 -15.52
C LYS A 191 -10.16 -1.29 -15.48
N ALA A 192 -10.78 -1.46 -16.65
CA ALA A 192 -12.23 -1.70 -16.74
C ALA A 192 -12.67 -2.95 -15.95
N LEU A 193 -11.85 -4.00 -15.94
CA LEU A 193 -12.10 -5.20 -15.14
C LEU A 193 -11.97 -4.96 -13.64
N VAL A 194 -10.97 -4.18 -13.21
CA VAL A 194 -10.80 -3.79 -11.81
C VAL A 194 -11.98 -2.94 -11.35
N ASP A 195 -12.41 -1.97 -12.16
CA ASP A 195 -13.55 -1.12 -11.87
C ASP A 195 -14.84 -1.94 -11.73
N GLU A 196 -15.09 -2.89 -12.64
CA GLU A 196 -16.25 -3.80 -12.55
C GLU A 196 -16.20 -4.69 -11.30
N GLN A 197 -15.03 -5.20 -10.92
CA GLN A 197 -14.87 -5.97 -9.68
C GLN A 197 -15.10 -5.10 -8.44
N LEU A 198 -14.65 -3.86 -8.45
CA LEU A 198 -14.90 -2.89 -7.37
C LEU A 198 -16.39 -2.56 -7.28
N ASP A 199 -17.08 -2.38 -8.40
CA ASP A 199 -18.52 -2.13 -8.45
C ASP A 199 -19.33 -3.31 -7.90
N LEU A 200 -18.99 -4.55 -8.28
CA LEU A 200 -19.63 -5.75 -7.75
C LEU A 200 -19.42 -5.89 -6.24
N ASN A 201 -18.19 -5.70 -5.76
CA ASN A 201 -17.89 -5.71 -4.33
C ASN A 201 -18.66 -4.60 -3.60
N ASN A 202 -18.70 -3.38 -4.16
CA ASN A 202 -19.45 -2.26 -3.61
C ASN A 202 -20.94 -2.57 -3.49
N LEU A 203 -21.52 -3.19 -4.52
CA LEU A 203 -22.93 -3.61 -4.53
C LEU A 203 -23.20 -4.69 -3.48
N GLU A 204 -22.35 -5.72 -3.38
CA GLU A 204 -22.44 -6.73 -2.32
C GLU A 204 -22.38 -6.09 -0.93
N HIS A 205 -21.47 -5.12 -0.75
CA HIS A 205 -21.37 -4.34 0.48
C HIS A 205 -22.57 -3.43 0.73
N GLU A 206 -23.23 -2.91 -0.30
CA GLU A 206 -24.48 -2.15 -0.19
C GLU A 206 -25.64 -3.03 0.21
N ILE A 207 -25.77 -4.23 -0.38
CA ILE A 207 -26.78 -5.22 -0.02
C ILE A 207 -26.60 -5.63 1.45
N LYS A 208 -25.37 -5.95 1.87
CA LYS A 208 -25.04 -6.23 3.27
C LYS A 208 -25.36 -5.03 4.16
N GLY A 209 -24.97 -3.82 3.76
CA GLY A 209 -25.28 -2.59 4.48
C GLY A 209 -26.78 -2.37 4.74
N LYS A 210 -27.62 -2.64 3.73
CA LYS A 210 -29.08 -2.57 3.85
C LYS A 210 -29.67 -3.63 4.79
N MET A 211 -29.05 -4.82 4.86
CA MET A 211 -29.45 -5.83 5.85
C MET A 211 -29.25 -5.33 7.29
N TYR A 212 -28.14 -4.63 7.59
CA TYR A 212 -27.93 -4.05 8.93
C TYR A 212 -28.90 -2.92 9.24
N SER A 213 -29.18 -2.02 8.28
CA SER A 213 -30.14 -0.92 8.44
C SER A 213 -31.54 -1.43 8.82
N ASN A 214 -31.96 -2.58 8.27
CA ASN A 214 -33.25 -3.20 8.58
C ASN A 214 -33.29 -3.89 9.96
N HIS A 215 -32.15 -4.32 10.51
CA HIS A 215 -32.09 -4.97 11.83
C HIS A 215 -31.88 -3.98 12.99
N THR A 216 -31.53 -2.72 12.72
CA THR A 216 -31.33 -1.65 13.72
C THR A 216 -32.43 -0.59 13.69
N ALA A 217 -33.67 -0.96 13.36
CA ALA A 217 -34.79 -0.02 13.31
C ALA A 217 -35.28 0.50 14.68
N GLU A 218 -34.67 0.07 15.80
CA GLU A 218 -35.03 0.55 17.14
C GLU A 218 -34.10 1.63 17.73
N THR A 219 -32.94 1.89 17.11
CA THR A 219 -32.08 3.01 17.52
C THR A 219 -31.58 3.75 16.29
N GLU A 220 -32.06 4.98 16.12
CA GLU A 220 -31.73 5.86 14.99
C GLU A 220 -30.20 5.95 14.81
N VAL A 221 -29.70 5.25 13.79
CA VAL A 221 -28.31 5.41 13.37
C VAL A 221 -28.22 6.77 12.68
N SER A 222 -27.46 7.70 13.28
CA SER A 222 -27.26 9.05 12.74
C SER A 222 -26.93 9.01 11.23
N PRO A 223 -27.52 9.88 10.38
CA PRO A 223 -27.20 9.97 8.95
C PRO A 223 -25.70 10.11 8.64
N TRP A 224 -24.93 10.65 9.59
CA TRP A 224 -23.48 10.74 9.50
C TRP A 224 -22.77 9.38 9.58
N LEU A 225 -23.29 8.44 10.36
CA LEU A 225 -22.76 7.07 10.46
C LEU A 225 -23.01 6.28 9.18
N GLU A 226 -24.13 6.53 8.49
CA GLU A 226 -24.40 5.94 7.17
C GLU A 226 -23.43 6.47 6.11
N MET A 227 -23.18 7.77 6.10
CA MET A 227 -22.24 8.42 5.16
C MET A 227 -20.80 7.92 5.36
N THR A 228 -20.38 7.76 6.60
CA THR A 228 -19.01 7.31 6.93
C THR A 228 -18.85 5.79 6.85
N ARG A 229 -19.94 5.05 6.67
CA ARG A 229 -19.99 3.57 6.57
C ARG A 229 -19.35 2.86 7.78
N TRP A 230 -19.25 3.52 8.93
CA TRP A 230 -18.69 2.95 10.17
C TRP A 230 -19.33 1.62 10.56
N PRO A 231 -20.66 1.44 10.47
CA PRO A 231 -21.29 0.15 10.77
C PRO A 231 -20.68 -1.03 9.99
N ARG A 232 -20.22 -0.82 8.74
CA ARG A 232 -19.57 -1.88 7.93
C ARG A 232 -18.19 -2.30 8.48
N TYR A 233 -17.52 -1.42 9.22
CA TYR A 233 -16.20 -1.67 9.77
C TYR A 233 -16.25 -2.38 11.13
N PHE A 234 -17.36 -2.23 11.87
CA PHE A 234 -17.59 -2.92 13.14
C PHE A 234 -18.44 -4.19 13.00
N ASP A 235 -18.93 -4.46 11.80
CA ASP A 235 -19.66 -5.68 11.47
C ASP A 235 -18.87 -6.97 11.83
N GLY A 236 -19.50 -7.80 12.66
CA GLY A 236 -18.96 -9.07 13.15
C GLY A 236 -17.91 -8.93 14.27
N LEU A 237 -17.67 -7.72 14.79
CA LEU A 237 -16.79 -7.50 15.94
C LEU A 237 -17.59 -7.48 17.24
N ASN A 238 -17.00 -8.04 18.30
CA ASN A 238 -17.54 -7.91 19.64
C ASN A 238 -17.30 -6.48 20.15
N MET A 239 -18.38 -5.71 20.31
CA MET A 239 -18.28 -4.32 20.77
C MET A 239 -17.72 -4.20 22.19
N GLU A 240 -17.86 -5.23 23.03
CA GLU A 240 -17.26 -5.26 24.37
C GLU A 240 -15.73 -5.32 24.33
N GLU A 241 -15.16 -5.91 23.27
CA GLU A 241 -13.71 -5.96 23.05
C GLU A 241 -13.18 -4.68 22.39
N VAL A 242 -13.98 -4.05 21.53
CA VAL A 242 -13.57 -2.89 20.74
C VAL A 242 -13.72 -1.58 21.51
N ALA A 243 -14.78 -1.42 22.31
CA ALA A 243 -15.05 -0.18 23.05
C ALA A 243 -13.88 0.25 23.98
N PRO A 244 -13.23 -0.65 24.74
CA PRO A 244 -12.08 -0.31 25.58
C PRO A 244 -10.91 0.31 24.80
N LEU A 245 -10.75 -0.05 23.52
CA LEU A 245 -9.68 0.51 22.69
C LEU A 245 -9.84 2.02 22.49
N ALA A 246 -11.07 2.55 22.54
CA ALA A 246 -11.38 3.97 22.40
C ALA A 246 -11.49 4.72 23.74
N TYR A 247 -11.14 4.10 24.87
CA TYR A 247 -11.10 4.81 26.16
C TYR A 247 -9.91 5.75 26.23
N THR A 248 -9.99 6.74 27.12
CA THR A 248 -8.90 7.69 27.29
C THR A 248 -7.60 6.98 27.69
N PRO A 249 -6.44 7.51 27.29
CA PRO A 249 -5.14 6.97 27.70
C PRO A 249 -5.02 6.84 29.22
N ASN A 250 -4.48 5.73 29.71
CA ASN A 250 -4.23 5.55 31.14
C ASN A 250 -2.88 6.18 31.52
N PRO A 251 -2.83 7.13 32.48
CA PRO A 251 -1.60 7.85 32.83
C PRO A 251 -0.49 6.97 33.41
N ILE A 252 -0.84 5.84 34.02
CA ILE A 252 0.12 4.94 34.67
C ILE A 252 0.73 3.97 33.66
N THR A 253 -0.11 3.36 32.81
CA THR A 253 0.33 2.32 31.88
C THR A 253 0.73 2.88 30.50
N GLU A 254 0.18 4.02 30.12
CA GLU A 254 0.34 4.62 28.79
C GLU A 254 0.83 6.08 28.91
N SER A 255 1.78 6.35 29.81
CA SER A 255 2.31 7.69 30.05
C SER A 255 2.81 8.39 28.76
N PRO A 256 3.51 7.73 27.81
CA PRO A 256 3.91 8.36 26.55
C PRO A 256 2.70 8.84 25.71
N LEU A 257 1.62 8.06 25.67
CA LEU A 257 0.39 8.42 24.97
C LEU A 257 -0.31 9.63 25.62
N VAL A 258 -0.24 9.74 26.95
CA VAL A 258 -0.71 10.94 27.68
C VAL A 258 0.10 12.16 27.26
N ILE A 259 1.44 12.08 27.26
CA ILE A 259 2.32 13.18 26.84
C ILE A 259 2.04 13.61 25.40
N LEU A 260 1.82 12.65 24.50
CA LEU A 260 1.44 12.94 23.12
C LEU A 260 0.10 13.68 23.07
N SER A 261 -0.90 13.21 23.83
CA SER A 261 -2.21 13.85 23.89
C SER A 261 -2.14 15.28 24.45
N GLU A 262 -1.33 15.53 25.48
CA GLU A 262 -1.08 16.88 26.04
C GLU A 262 -0.35 17.79 25.06
N SER A 263 0.51 17.23 24.21
CA SER A 263 1.26 17.99 23.21
C SER A 263 0.35 18.42 22.07
N LEU A 264 -0.56 17.55 21.62
CA LEU A 264 -1.59 17.87 20.64
C LEU A 264 -2.63 18.84 21.22
N ASP A 265 -3.03 18.67 22.47
CA ASP A 265 -3.93 19.60 23.16
C ASP A 265 -3.41 21.03 23.10
N ARG A 266 -2.11 21.25 23.37
CA ARG A 266 -1.48 22.57 23.30
C ARG A 266 -1.60 23.20 21.92
N ILE A 267 -1.41 22.42 20.86
CA ILE A 267 -1.54 22.90 19.47
C ILE A 267 -3.01 23.24 19.16
N ILE A 268 -3.95 22.40 19.59
CA ILE A 268 -5.39 22.60 19.40
C ILE A 268 -5.87 23.84 20.19
N GLU A 269 -5.39 24.03 21.41
CA GLU A 269 -5.68 25.22 22.22
C GLU A 269 -5.17 26.50 21.55
N GLN A 270 -3.94 26.48 21.00
CA GLN A 270 -3.37 27.61 20.27
C GLN A 270 -4.18 27.95 19.01
N ALA A 271 -4.55 26.93 18.23
CA ALA A 271 -5.38 27.12 17.05
C ALA A 271 -6.76 27.70 17.42
N HIS A 272 -7.39 27.18 18.46
CA HIS A 272 -8.66 27.68 18.94
C HIS A 272 -8.58 29.12 19.48
N GLN A 273 -7.49 29.49 20.15
CA GLN A 273 -7.26 30.85 20.60
C GLN A 273 -7.13 31.82 19.41
N SER A 274 -6.39 31.43 18.35
CA SER A 274 -6.30 32.20 17.10
C SER A 274 -7.67 32.38 16.44
N ILE A 275 -8.49 31.32 16.36
CA ILE A 275 -9.84 31.38 15.76
C ILE A 275 -10.77 32.31 16.54
N ARG A 276 -10.64 32.32 17.87
CA ARG A 276 -11.41 33.24 18.73
C ARG A 276 -10.99 34.69 18.55
N GLU A 277 -9.70 34.95 18.34
CA GLU A 277 -9.17 36.28 18.04
C GLU A 277 -9.73 36.78 16.69
N ASP A 278 -9.96 35.88 15.73
CA ASP A 278 -10.64 36.14 14.46
C ASP A 278 -12.17 36.27 14.57
N LYS A 279 -12.72 36.38 15.80
CA LYS A 279 -14.15 36.57 16.12
C LYS A 279 -15.09 35.43 15.69
N ILE A 280 -14.56 34.24 15.39
CA ILE A 280 -15.39 33.06 15.13
C ILE A 280 -15.69 32.39 16.48
N SER A 281 -16.94 32.48 16.95
CA SER A 281 -17.32 31.92 18.25
C SER A 281 -17.62 30.42 18.16
N LEU A 282 -16.68 29.59 18.61
CA LEU A 282 -16.95 28.19 18.96
C LEU A 282 -17.44 28.11 20.41
N GLN A 283 -18.60 27.47 20.63
CA GLN A 283 -19.12 27.19 21.96
C GLN A 283 -18.12 26.37 22.77
N LYS A 284 -17.93 26.73 24.05
CA LYS A 284 -16.91 26.12 24.93
C LYS A 284 -17.15 24.63 25.15
N GLU A 285 -18.42 24.25 25.23
CA GLU A 285 -18.91 22.90 25.47
C GLU A 285 -18.56 22.00 24.27
N THR A 286 -18.79 22.50 23.06
CA THR A 286 -18.46 21.83 21.79
C THR A 286 -16.95 21.61 21.66
N PHE A 287 -16.14 22.63 21.99
CA PHE A 287 -14.68 22.50 21.97
C PHE A 287 -14.17 21.44 22.96
N ARG A 288 -14.73 21.41 24.18
CA ARG A 288 -14.39 20.40 25.19
C ARG A 288 -14.76 18.99 24.74
N ALA A 289 -15.93 18.81 24.11
CA ALA A 289 -16.35 17.53 23.57
C ALA A 289 -15.39 17.03 22.47
N TYR A 290 -15.00 17.90 21.54
CA TYR A 290 -14.04 17.54 20.50
C TYR A 290 -12.66 17.16 21.05
N LYS A 291 -12.19 17.87 22.08
CA LYS A 291 -10.93 17.56 22.76
C LYS A 291 -10.94 16.13 23.32
N THR A 292 -12.03 15.75 23.99
CA THR A 292 -12.20 14.39 24.51
C THR A 292 -12.27 13.36 23.38
N LEU A 293 -13.02 13.65 22.32
CA LEU A 293 -13.17 12.74 21.17
C LEU A 293 -11.85 12.46 20.47
N TRP A 294 -11.02 13.49 20.24
CA TRP A 294 -9.76 13.29 19.54
C TRP A 294 -8.74 12.50 20.37
N LYS A 295 -8.73 12.67 21.69
CA LYS A 295 -7.92 11.83 22.59
C LYS A 295 -8.33 10.36 22.54
N ARG A 296 -9.63 10.09 22.53
CA ARG A 296 -10.18 8.74 22.39
C ARG A 296 -9.82 8.13 21.05
N LEU A 297 -9.85 8.92 19.98
CA LEU A 297 -9.47 8.48 18.65
C LEU A 297 -7.96 8.21 18.53
N LEU A 298 -7.11 9.05 19.13
CA LEU A 298 -5.68 8.82 19.21
C LEU A 298 -5.37 7.51 19.95
N ALA A 299 -6.03 7.26 21.08
CA ALA A 299 -5.88 6.03 21.84
C ALA A 299 -6.33 4.81 21.03
N PHE A 300 -7.46 4.91 20.34
CA PHE A 300 -7.97 3.86 19.44
C PHE A 300 -6.95 3.54 18.34
N VAL A 301 -6.44 4.54 17.62
CA VAL A 301 -5.45 4.37 16.55
C VAL A 301 -4.16 3.72 17.08
N TYR A 302 -3.67 4.17 18.23
CA TYR A 302 -2.45 3.62 18.81
C TYR A 302 -2.63 2.16 19.23
N ARG A 303 -3.68 1.84 19.99
CA ARG A 303 -3.90 0.47 20.49
C ARG A 303 -4.16 -0.52 19.36
N THR A 304 -4.92 -0.12 18.34
CA THR A 304 -5.19 -0.97 17.15
C THR A 304 -3.98 -1.18 16.26
N SER A 305 -2.96 -0.32 16.37
CA SER A 305 -1.67 -0.51 15.69
C SER A 305 -0.77 -1.57 16.36
N GLN A 306 -1.00 -1.88 17.64
CA GLN A 306 -0.12 -2.77 18.39
C GLN A 306 -0.37 -4.26 18.05
N PRO A 307 0.69 -5.08 17.90
CA PRO A 307 0.55 -6.52 17.63
C PRO A 307 -0.22 -7.28 18.72
N SER A 308 -0.11 -6.83 19.97
CA SER A 308 -0.69 -7.41 21.18
C SER A 308 -2.22 -7.25 21.29
N HIS A 309 -2.79 -6.23 20.66
CA HIS A 309 -4.23 -5.93 20.72
C HIS A 309 -5.01 -6.40 19.47
N ARG A 310 -4.40 -7.25 18.64
CA ARG A 310 -5.02 -7.83 17.43
C ARG A 310 -6.15 -8.83 17.69
N ALA A 311 -6.60 -8.99 18.94
CA ALA A 311 -7.68 -9.91 19.31
C ALA A 311 -8.98 -9.59 18.53
N ALA A 312 -9.31 -8.30 18.38
CA ALA A 312 -10.30 -7.87 17.40
C ALA A 312 -9.61 -7.70 16.05
N THR A 313 -9.83 -8.62 15.10
CA THR A 313 -9.30 -8.51 13.73
C THR A 313 -10.05 -7.40 12.99
N LEU A 314 -9.70 -6.15 13.31
CA LEU A 314 -10.23 -4.97 12.64
C LEU A 314 -9.88 -5.06 11.16
N ARG A 315 -10.87 -4.83 10.29
CA ARG A 315 -10.71 -4.94 8.84
C ARG A 315 -9.72 -3.91 8.28
N HIS A 316 -9.52 -2.79 8.97
CA HIS A 316 -8.55 -1.77 8.56
C HIS A 316 -7.13 -2.20 8.92
N LYS A 317 -6.20 -2.00 7.99
CA LYS A 317 -4.76 -2.24 8.20
C LYS A 317 -4.00 -0.95 7.92
N PHE A 318 -3.16 -0.54 8.86
CA PHE A 318 -2.25 0.57 8.63
C PHE A 318 -1.20 0.19 7.59
N THR A 319 -0.87 1.13 6.71
CA THR A 319 0.27 1.01 5.80
C THR A 319 1.59 1.04 6.57
N ASN A 320 2.66 0.49 6.00
CA ASN A 320 4.00 0.55 6.62
C ASN A 320 4.45 1.99 6.91
N ALA A 321 4.10 2.94 6.04
CA ALA A 321 4.41 4.35 6.24
C ALA A 321 3.67 4.93 7.46
N GLN A 322 2.37 4.64 7.59
CA GLN A 322 1.57 5.09 8.75
C GLN A 322 2.09 4.49 10.06
N LEU A 323 2.41 3.19 10.08
CA LEU A 323 3.02 2.54 11.25
C LEU A 323 4.37 3.13 11.61
N PHE A 324 5.21 3.41 10.61
CA PHE A 324 6.51 4.06 10.81
C PHE A 324 6.37 5.44 11.45
N HIS A 325 5.47 6.28 10.92
CA HIS A 325 5.24 7.62 11.45
C HIS A 325 4.63 7.58 12.86
N LEU A 326 3.65 6.70 13.10
CA LEU A 326 3.07 6.51 14.43
C LEU A 326 4.12 6.05 15.44
N GLY A 327 4.96 5.08 15.08
CA GLY A 327 6.07 4.63 15.91
C GLY A 327 7.05 5.76 16.23
N ARG A 328 7.45 6.55 15.23
CA ARG A 328 8.32 7.71 15.43
C ARG A 328 7.70 8.75 16.38
N THR A 329 6.41 9.05 16.24
CA THR A 329 5.70 9.98 17.12
C THR A 329 5.68 9.48 18.56
N MET A 330 5.50 8.18 18.77
CA MET A 330 5.54 7.58 20.10
C MET A 330 6.95 7.62 20.71
N SER A 331 8.00 7.32 19.95
CA SER A 331 9.38 7.46 20.44
C SER A 331 9.72 8.90 20.86
N LEU A 332 9.24 9.90 20.13
CA LEU A 332 9.39 11.30 20.53
C LEU A 332 8.65 11.62 21.83
N SER A 333 7.47 11.02 22.04
CA SER A 333 6.72 11.21 23.30
C SER A 333 7.44 10.61 24.52
N GLU A 334 8.14 9.47 24.33
CA GLU A 334 8.99 8.85 25.35
C GLU A 334 10.23 9.69 25.66
N GLU A 335 10.83 10.30 24.64
CA GLU A 335 11.95 11.23 24.81
C GLU A 335 11.51 12.47 25.60
N ILE A 336 10.36 13.07 25.26
CA ILE A 336 9.79 14.20 26.01
C ILE A 336 9.50 13.80 27.46
N LEU A 337 8.95 12.60 27.69
CA LEU A 337 8.69 12.09 29.03
C LEU A 337 9.99 11.95 29.83
N SER A 338 11.04 11.41 29.21
CA SER A 338 12.36 11.27 29.81
C SER A 338 12.96 12.64 30.20
N LEU A 339 12.86 13.63 29.31
CA LEU A 339 13.30 15.00 29.58
C LEU A 339 12.49 15.70 30.66
N ARG A 340 11.19 15.40 30.79
CA ARG A 340 10.34 15.92 31.87
C ARG A 340 10.79 15.32 33.21
N ASN A 341 11.01 14.01 33.26
CA ASN A 341 11.45 13.32 34.48
C ASN A 341 12.84 13.78 34.94
N THR A 342 13.78 14.05 34.02
CA THR A 342 15.11 14.56 34.39
C THR A 342 15.09 15.99 34.92
N ARG A 343 14.14 16.83 34.48
CA ARG A 343 13.93 18.19 35.02
C ARG A 343 13.20 18.21 36.35
N SER A 344 12.46 17.14 36.68
CA SER A 344 11.68 17.03 37.92
C SER A 344 12.47 16.42 39.09
N SER A 345 13.67 15.88 38.86
CA SER A 345 14.59 15.48 39.93
C SER A 345 15.29 16.71 40.52
N PRO A 346 15.19 16.98 41.84
CA PRO A 346 15.97 18.05 42.47
C PRO A 346 17.48 17.72 42.40
N PRO A 347 18.37 18.73 42.33
CA PRO A 347 19.80 18.48 42.44
C PRO A 347 20.07 17.88 43.81
N SER A 348 20.50 16.61 43.83
CA SER A 348 20.93 15.95 45.05
C SER A 348 22.19 16.65 45.55
N ALA A 349 22.04 17.46 46.59
CA ALA A 349 23.15 17.98 47.36
C ALA A 349 23.81 16.81 48.12
N HIS A 350 24.98 16.38 47.65
CA HIS A 350 25.95 15.69 48.50
C HIS A 350 27.23 16.50 48.54
N ASN A 351 27.39 17.24 49.64
CA ASN A 351 28.68 17.64 50.15
C ASN A 351 29.38 16.40 50.72
N SER A 352 30.66 16.23 50.41
CA SER A 352 31.69 15.74 51.34
C SER A 352 33.09 16.11 50.81
N LEU A 353 33.83 16.83 51.65
CA LEU A 353 35.17 17.38 51.47
C LEU A 353 36.27 16.31 51.34
N SER A 354 37.31 16.62 50.55
CA SER A 354 38.74 16.65 50.96
C SER A 354 39.58 16.97 49.70
N ASP A 355 40.09 18.20 49.56
CA ASP A 355 41.45 18.61 49.96
C ASP A 355 42.55 18.17 48.97
N ARG A 356 43.06 19.13 48.17
CA ARG A 356 44.49 19.47 48.02
C ARG A 356 44.78 20.35 46.79
N GLY A 357 45.47 21.47 47.03
CA GLY A 357 46.55 21.94 46.17
C GLY A 357 46.23 23.02 45.12
N LEU A 358 46.24 24.29 45.55
CA LEU A 358 46.67 25.41 44.71
C LEU A 358 48.21 25.43 44.64
N PRO A 359 48.79 25.96 43.54
CA PRO A 359 49.50 27.22 43.69
C PRO A 359 49.22 28.28 42.60
N SER A 360 49.68 29.47 42.94
CA SER A 360 49.37 30.85 42.54
C SER A 360 49.99 31.40 41.23
N TRP A 361 49.17 32.17 40.48
CA TRP A 361 49.34 33.53 39.87
C TRP A 361 50.48 33.80 38.82
N PRO A 362 50.40 34.82 37.90
CA PRO A 362 49.83 36.15 38.15
C PRO A 362 49.01 36.88 37.04
N SER A 363 48.46 38.00 37.51
CA SER A 363 47.63 39.06 36.94
C SER A 363 48.01 39.59 35.55
N GLN A 364 47.01 40.08 34.82
CA GLN A 364 47.11 41.33 34.06
C GLN A 364 45.75 42.03 33.85
N SER A 365 45.85 43.35 33.84
CA SER A 365 44.90 44.47 33.91
C SER A 365 43.80 44.61 32.84
N HIS A 366 42.67 45.20 33.26
CA HIS A 366 41.59 45.93 32.54
C HIS A 366 42.09 46.89 31.41
N PRO A 367 41.27 47.40 30.43
CA PRO A 367 39.92 47.99 30.65
C PRO A 367 38.89 47.97 29.47
N TYR A 368 37.72 48.58 29.74
CA TYR A 368 36.59 48.98 28.87
C TYR A 368 36.80 49.08 27.35
N SER A 369 35.85 48.57 26.56
CA SER A 369 35.49 49.17 25.25
C SER A 369 34.08 48.76 24.77
N THR A 370 33.43 49.71 24.10
CA THR A 370 32.03 49.82 23.71
C THR A 370 31.82 49.39 22.25
N TYR A 371 30.57 49.04 21.89
CA TYR A 371 29.97 48.86 20.54
C TYR A 371 29.99 47.44 19.92
N PRO A 372 29.16 47.15 18.88
CA PRO A 372 27.70 47.02 18.90
C PRO A 372 27.24 45.64 18.36
N GLN A 373 25.97 45.27 18.57
CA GLN A 373 25.34 44.09 17.97
C GLN A 373 25.32 44.19 16.42
N PRO A 374 25.84 43.20 15.67
CA PRO A 374 25.59 43.09 14.24
C PRO A 374 24.28 42.33 13.99
N VAL A 375 23.35 43.01 13.32
CA VAL A 375 22.13 42.42 12.74
C VAL A 375 22.55 41.48 11.61
N TYR A 376 22.38 40.17 11.80
CA TYR A 376 22.58 39.18 10.74
C TYR A 376 21.28 38.97 9.93
N PRO A 377 21.32 39.03 8.58
CA PRO A 377 20.15 38.91 7.70
C PRO A 377 19.49 37.52 7.64
N ALA A 378 20.04 36.51 8.33
CA ALA A 378 19.54 35.14 8.32
C ALA A 378 18.17 34.94 9.01
N GLN A 379 17.74 35.87 9.86
CA GLN A 379 16.43 35.79 10.53
C GLN A 379 15.26 36.27 9.64
N ARG A 380 15.51 37.05 8.59
CA ARG A 380 14.46 37.51 7.67
C ARG A 380 14.05 36.44 6.66
N GLU A 381 14.98 35.61 6.19
CA GLU A 381 14.67 34.49 5.30
C GLU A 381 14.00 33.32 6.04
N ALA A 382 14.33 33.09 7.31
CA ALA A 382 13.63 32.13 8.17
C ALA A 382 12.19 32.56 8.47
N ALA A 383 11.95 33.86 8.65
CA ALA A 383 10.61 34.42 8.83
C ALA A 383 9.76 34.30 7.55
N HIS A 384 10.35 34.54 6.37
CA HIS A 384 9.61 34.42 5.09
C HIS A 384 9.25 32.96 4.75
N ARG A 385 10.15 31.99 4.99
CA ARG A 385 9.83 30.56 4.83
C ARG A 385 8.82 30.04 5.85
N ALA A 386 8.82 30.57 7.08
CA ALA A 386 7.81 30.27 8.09
C ALA A 386 6.43 30.85 7.71
N GLN A 387 6.40 31.94 6.93
CA GLN A 387 5.16 32.56 6.45
C GLN A 387 4.58 31.80 5.24
N GLU A 388 5.41 31.29 4.33
CA GLU A 388 4.95 30.45 3.20
C GLU A 388 4.46 29.05 3.64
N THR A 389 5.06 28.47 4.68
CA THR A 389 4.57 27.22 5.30
C THR A 389 3.27 27.43 6.11
N ARG A 390 3.07 28.62 6.69
CA ARG A 390 1.81 29.01 7.33
C ARG A 390 0.66 29.18 6.32
N VAL A 391 0.93 29.75 5.13
CA VAL A 391 -0.11 29.91 4.09
C VAL A 391 -0.49 28.55 3.47
N SER A 392 0.45 27.61 3.29
CA SER A 392 0.11 26.27 2.79
C SER A 392 -0.67 25.39 3.80
N ALA A 393 -0.41 25.54 5.11
CA ALA A 393 -1.14 24.80 6.14
C ALA A 393 -2.59 25.32 6.33
N VAL A 394 -2.81 26.62 6.10
CA VAL A 394 -4.15 27.25 6.20
C VAL A 394 -5.00 26.97 4.95
N VAL A 395 -4.40 26.68 3.79
CA VAL A 395 -5.14 26.32 2.55
C VAL A 395 -5.50 24.82 2.49
N LEU A 396 -4.79 23.94 3.19
CA LEU A 396 -5.04 22.48 3.11
C LEU A 396 -5.96 21.90 4.19
N LEU A 397 -6.26 22.64 5.27
CA LEU A 397 -7.21 22.16 6.30
C LEU A 397 -8.71 22.34 5.96
N PRO A 398 -9.15 23.28 5.10
CA PRO A 398 -10.56 23.36 4.72
C PRO A 398 -11.01 22.35 3.65
N GLN A 399 -10.10 21.68 2.93
CA GLN A 399 -10.47 20.76 1.83
C GLN A 399 -10.95 19.37 2.30
N LEU A 400 -10.87 19.05 3.58
CA LEU A 400 -11.37 17.79 4.12
C LEU A 400 -12.78 17.89 4.73
N LEU A 401 -13.38 19.10 4.81
CA LEU A 401 -14.62 19.31 5.57
C LEU A 401 -15.55 20.42 5.00
N GLN A 402 -15.77 20.49 3.69
CA GLN A 402 -16.97 21.18 3.19
C GLN A 402 -17.79 20.33 2.20
N PRO A 403 -19.10 20.13 2.48
CA PRO A 403 -20.07 19.70 1.49
C PRO A 403 -20.46 20.90 0.59
N LEU A 404 -20.46 20.66 -0.73
CA LEU A 404 -21.14 21.49 -1.69
C LEU A 404 -22.65 21.30 -1.52
N SER A 405 -23.36 22.32 -1.03
CA SER A 405 -24.79 22.45 -1.28
C SER A 405 -25.23 23.91 -1.21
N SER A 406 -25.36 24.51 -2.40
CA SER A 406 -26.24 25.64 -2.73
C SER A 406 -26.07 25.87 -4.24
N SER A 407 -27.05 25.88 -5.12
CA SER A 407 -28.50 25.66 -5.12
C SER A 407 -28.89 25.43 -6.59
N LEU A 408 -30.06 24.83 -6.84
CA LEU A 408 -30.72 24.58 -8.16
C LEU A 408 -30.26 23.35 -8.95
#